data_AF-A0A9R1IFQ0-F1
#
_entry.id   AF-A0A9R1IFQ0-F1
#
_cell.length_a   1.000
_cell.length_b   1.000
_cell.length_c   1.000
_cell.angle_alpha   90.00
_cell.angle_beta   90.00
_cell.angle_gamma   90.00
#
_symmetry.space_group_name_H-M   'P 1'
#
loop_
_entity.id
_entity.type
_entity.pdbx_description
1 polymer ?
#
loop_
_entity_poly.entity_id
_entity_poly.type
_entity_poly.pdbx_seq_one_letter_code
_entity_poly.pdbx_strand_id
1 'polypeptide(L)'
;MLLLRPPRRAAPLLPAVHRVAMSSTPASPSATPSSSPAAEYHCRTKHSLTAGYARGPGRLDWANQPNPFLRFSPSPATPLPNPPTPAAAVPYPALFHAPPPPPRPLSLDSLSDLLFHSLALSAWKSAGGSTWSLRVNPSSGNLHPTEAHVLFEDPRAPGRLVLSHYAPRDHLLEARATLPAGDRSALLPPRATAVLALSSVFWREAWKYGERALRYCNHDVGHALAAVALAAATLGWDARLLDGLSDQDLGRLVGVDKGCPAPAPPDKIKMVSGKKGPAPWVERQHPDCALLLFPAGSEETEVDYGRMSDALREFDELEWVGKANALSKDHVVWDVIYKTAEAVKKHQPMPGERFSVSPWNMSSKLSEGLYKDLTAQEVVRRRRSAVDMDGTHVMGKEEFYQILLHCLPSGEVSPGERQGPQSALPFRVLPWDAEVHAALFVHRVSGLPKGLYFLVRNEEHFDTLRHAMRQDFEWARPDGCPDGLPLYRLMKGDCQRLAMQISCMQDIASHGCFSLGMIARFEPVLDDKGEWMYPRLFWETGVLGQVLYLEAHAVGISATGIGCYFDDAIHEVLGLKDLEFQSLYHFTVGAPVVDRRIMSLPAYPGPGIDA
;
A
#
# COMPACT_ATOMS: atom_id res chain seq x y z
N MET A 1 -5.43 20.93 6.15
CA MET A 1 -5.73 19.87 7.14
C MET A 1 -7.17 20.01 7.61
N LEU A 2 -8.10 19.24 7.04
CA LEU A 2 -9.53 19.37 7.35
C LEU A 2 -9.96 18.32 8.38
N LEU A 3 -10.63 18.81 9.41
CA LEU A 3 -11.13 18.11 10.58
C LEU A 3 -12.14 17.02 10.21
N LEU A 4 -11.95 15.81 10.73
CA LEU A 4 -13.09 14.95 11.04
C LEU A 4 -13.88 15.65 12.14
N ARG A 5 -15.07 16.19 11.81
CA ARG A 5 -16.01 16.68 12.82
C ARG A 5 -16.49 15.48 13.66
N PRO A 6 -16.67 15.64 14.99
CA PRO A 6 -17.25 14.57 15.81
C PRO A 6 -18.70 14.33 15.38
N PRO A 7 -19.19 13.06 15.34
CA PRO A 7 -20.56 12.77 14.96
C PRO A 7 -21.53 13.31 16.01
N ARG A 8 -22.64 13.90 15.55
CA ARG A 8 -23.78 14.27 16.39
C ARG A 8 -24.43 13.00 16.96
N ARG A 9 -24.95 13.09 18.18
CA ARG A 9 -25.65 12.01 18.90
C ARG A 9 -26.62 11.26 17.99
N ALA A 10 -26.58 9.94 18.07
CA ALA A 10 -27.42 9.01 17.32
C ALA A 10 -28.91 9.32 17.50
N ALA A 11 -29.63 9.45 16.39
CA ALA A 11 -31.09 9.36 16.36
C ALA A 11 -31.50 7.88 16.19
N PRO A 12 -32.62 7.44 16.78
CA PRO A 12 -33.07 6.05 16.64
C PRO A 12 -33.52 5.74 15.20
N LEU A 13 -33.36 4.47 14.85
CA LEU A 13 -33.67 3.87 13.54
C LEU A 13 -35.13 4.09 13.10
N LEU A 14 -35.37 4.16 11.78
CA LEU A 14 -36.70 4.08 11.16
C LEU A 14 -36.97 2.66 10.60
N PRO A 15 -38.25 2.24 10.44
CA PRO A 15 -38.70 0.84 10.52
C PRO A 15 -38.34 -0.08 9.34
N ALA A 16 -37.76 0.44 8.26
CA ALA A 16 -37.48 -0.35 7.05
C ALA A 16 -36.26 -1.30 7.21
N VAL A 17 -35.40 -1.06 8.20
CA VAL A 17 -34.30 -1.97 8.58
C VAL A 17 -34.75 -3.00 9.63
N HIS A 18 -35.94 -2.80 10.22
CA HIS A 18 -36.45 -3.64 11.32
C HIS A 18 -37.16 -4.91 10.86
N ARG A 19 -37.45 -5.08 9.57
CA ARG A 19 -38.26 -6.21 9.05
C ARG A 19 -37.48 -7.39 8.49
N VAL A 20 -36.16 -7.38 8.57
CA VAL A 20 -35.30 -8.52 8.14
C VAL A 20 -34.43 -9.06 9.29
N ALA A 21 -34.43 -8.40 10.45
CA ALA A 21 -33.63 -8.76 11.61
C ALA A 21 -34.48 -9.29 12.77
N MET A 22 -35.22 -10.39 12.59
CA MET A 22 -35.71 -11.24 13.67
C MET A 22 -36.00 -12.65 13.15
N SER A 23 -34.95 -13.45 12.99
CA SER A 23 -35.01 -14.92 12.97
C SER A 23 -33.59 -15.50 13.05
N SER A 24 -32.88 -15.21 14.13
CA SER A 24 -31.75 -16.05 14.54
C SER A 24 -31.55 -15.93 16.04
N THR A 25 -31.76 -17.05 16.71
CA THR A 25 -31.41 -17.30 18.10
C THR A 25 -29.90 -17.08 18.29
N PRO A 26 -29.43 -16.48 19.41
CA PRO A 26 -28.00 -16.35 19.66
C PRO A 26 -27.41 -17.75 19.85
N ALA A 27 -26.52 -18.16 18.95
CA ALA A 27 -25.69 -19.34 19.16
C ALA A 27 -24.78 -19.07 20.36
N SER A 28 -24.75 -20.02 21.28
CA SER A 28 -23.82 -20.02 22.42
C SER A 28 -22.37 -20.13 21.91
N PRO A 29 -21.38 -19.51 22.58
CA PRO A 29 -20.00 -19.54 22.12
C PRO A 29 -19.44 -20.95 22.27
N SER A 30 -19.38 -21.70 21.18
CA SER A 30 -18.67 -22.97 21.13
C SER A 30 -17.17 -22.70 20.93
N ALA A 31 -16.37 -23.18 21.90
CA ALA A 31 -14.92 -23.38 21.87
C ALA A 31 -14.07 -22.28 21.19
N THR A 32 -13.36 -21.46 21.98
CA THR A 32 -12.31 -20.56 21.49
C THR A 32 -11.24 -21.37 20.73
N PRO A 33 -11.09 -21.20 19.40
CA PRO A 33 -9.87 -21.61 18.74
C PRO A 33 -8.74 -20.73 19.28
N SER A 34 -7.54 -21.28 19.47
CA SER A 34 -6.38 -20.49 19.88
C SER A 34 -6.11 -19.44 18.79
N SER A 35 -6.54 -18.20 19.02
CA SER A 35 -6.42 -17.14 18.04
C SER A 35 -4.95 -16.75 17.83
N SER A 36 -4.52 -16.69 16.57
CA SER A 36 -3.19 -16.19 16.22
C SER A 36 -3.03 -14.73 16.68
N PRO A 37 -1.86 -14.30 17.21
CA PRO A 37 -1.58 -12.89 17.52
C PRO A 37 -1.98 -11.89 16.43
N ALA A 38 -1.82 -12.26 15.15
CA ALA A 38 -2.30 -11.48 14.01
C ALA A 38 -3.83 -11.34 13.97
N ALA A 39 -4.58 -12.43 14.14
CA ALA A 39 -6.04 -12.41 14.21
C ALA A 39 -6.56 -11.64 15.44
N GLU A 40 -5.90 -11.78 16.60
CA GLU A 40 -6.22 -11.03 17.81
C GLU A 40 -6.04 -9.53 17.61
N TYR A 41 -4.91 -9.11 17.02
CA TYR A 41 -4.66 -7.71 16.68
C TYR A 41 -5.67 -7.19 15.67
N HIS A 42 -6.01 -7.99 14.64
CA HIS A 42 -7.05 -7.63 13.69
C HIS A 42 -8.37 -7.36 14.42
N CYS A 43 -8.90 -8.33 15.18
CA CYS A 43 -10.15 -8.16 15.92
C CYS A 43 -10.12 -6.95 16.87
N ARG A 44 -9.03 -6.78 17.63
CA ARG A 44 -8.86 -5.66 18.58
C ARG A 44 -8.87 -4.29 17.90
N THR A 45 -8.37 -4.20 16.68
CA THR A 45 -8.21 -2.91 15.98
C THR A 45 -9.35 -2.58 15.03
N LYS A 46 -10.44 -3.36 15.03
CA LYS A 46 -11.66 -3.07 14.28
C LYS A 46 -12.34 -1.78 14.77
N HIS A 47 -13.03 -1.08 13.88
CA HIS A 47 -14.05 -0.12 14.28
C HIS A 47 -15.42 -0.82 14.27
N SER A 48 -16.25 -0.49 15.25
CA SER A 48 -17.57 -1.07 15.44
C SER A 48 -18.63 0.03 15.54
N LEU A 49 -19.80 -0.23 14.96
CA LEU A 49 -20.97 0.65 15.10
C LEU A 49 -21.45 0.73 16.57
N THR A 50 -21.26 -0.34 17.34
CA THR A 50 -21.76 -0.47 18.72
C THR A 50 -20.66 -0.25 19.75
N ALA A 51 -19.48 -0.86 19.56
CA ALA A 51 -18.35 -0.73 20.48
C ALA A 51 -17.51 0.54 20.23
N GLY A 52 -17.73 1.23 19.10
CA GLY A 52 -17.03 2.46 18.74
C GLY A 52 -15.73 2.23 17.98
N TYR A 53 -14.91 3.27 17.88
CA TYR A 53 -13.64 3.22 17.15
C TYR A 53 -12.55 2.50 17.97
N ALA A 54 -11.69 1.73 17.28
CA ALA A 54 -10.39 1.28 17.80
C ALA A 54 -9.64 2.38 18.57
N ARG A 55 -8.90 1.96 19.59
CA ARG A 55 -8.25 2.86 20.55
C ARG A 55 -7.20 3.73 19.86
N GLY A 56 -7.38 5.03 19.99
CA GLY A 56 -6.47 6.07 19.49
C GLY A 56 -6.08 7.07 20.58
N PRO A 57 -5.27 8.09 20.26
CA PRO A 57 -4.77 9.08 21.22
C PRO A 57 -5.87 9.99 21.83
N GLY A 58 -7.12 9.92 21.36
CA GLY A 58 -8.25 10.73 21.81
C GLY A 58 -8.21 12.18 21.33
N ARG A 59 -7.06 12.86 21.48
CA ARG A 59 -6.78 14.20 20.94
C ARG A 59 -5.42 14.21 20.24
N LEU A 60 -5.32 14.94 19.13
CA LEU A 60 -4.05 15.12 18.42
C LEU A 60 -3.19 16.20 19.09
N ASP A 61 -1.94 15.83 19.37
CA ASP A 61 -0.91 16.71 19.89
C ASP A 61 -0.04 17.24 18.73
N TRP A 62 -0.54 18.31 18.09
CA TRP A 62 0.09 18.95 16.92
C TRP A 62 1.49 19.49 17.20
N ALA A 63 1.78 19.92 18.44
CA ALA A 63 3.11 20.40 18.81
C ALA A 63 4.17 19.30 18.85
N ASN A 64 3.72 18.04 18.88
CA ASN A 64 4.54 16.84 18.91
C ASN A 64 4.23 15.92 17.72
N GLN A 65 3.74 16.47 16.61
CA GLN A 65 3.59 15.72 15.36
C GLN A 65 4.98 15.21 14.92
N PRO A 66 5.11 13.93 14.54
CA PRO A 66 6.39 13.39 14.11
C PRO A 66 6.87 14.05 12.83
N ASN A 67 8.15 14.38 12.78
CA ASN A 67 8.81 14.82 11.56
C ASN A 67 8.66 13.72 10.49
N PRO A 68 8.05 14.02 9.32
CA PRO A 68 7.87 13.04 8.25
C PRO A 68 9.15 12.79 7.45
N PHE A 69 10.29 13.37 7.87
CA PHE A 69 11.58 13.24 7.18
C PHE A 69 12.63 12.70 8.16
N LEU A 70 12.99 11.44 8.00
CA LEU A 70 14.18 10.86 8.62
C LEU A 70 15.41 11.38 7.89
N ARG A 71 16.48 11.64 8.65
CA ARG A 71 17.78 12.07 8.17
C ARG A 71 18.85 11.37 8.99
N PHE A 72 19.94 10.99 8.35
CA PHE A 72 21.14 10.48 9.02
C PHE A 72 22.25 11.52 8.96
N SER A 73 22.69 11.99 10.13
CA SER A 73 23.72 13.04 10.21
C SER A 73 24.79 12.73 11.26
N PRO A 74 26.07 13.05 10.99
CA PRO A 74 26.61 13.39 9.68
C PRO A 74 26.62 12.16 8.76
N SER A 75 26.26 12.32 7.48
CA SER A 75 26.34 11.26 6.46
C SER A 75 26.74 11.88 5.13
N PRO A 76 27.65 11.29 4.33
CA PRO A 76 27.94 11.77 2.99
C PRO A 76 26.66 11.79 2.15
N ALA A 77 26.28 12.96 1.64
CA ALA A 77 25.05 13.17 0.88
C ALA A 77 25.37 13.37 -0.61
N THR A 78 24.68 12.63 -1.48
CA THR A 78 24.72 12.82 -2.94
C THR A 78 23.36 13.32 -3.40
N PRO A 79 23.23 14.60 -3.79
CA PRO A 79 22.00 15.13 -4.40
C PRO A 79 21.64 14.34 -5.65
N LEU A 80 20.35 14.04 -5.82
CA LEU A 80 19.85 13.45 -7.05
C LEU A 80 19.38 14.57 -7.99
N PRO A 81 19.70 14.50 -9.28
CA PRO A 81 19.25 15.50 -10.24
C PRO A 81 17.73 15.42 -10.37
N ASN A 82 17.03 16.56 -10.31
CA ASN A 82 15.61 16.57 -10.67
C ASN A 82 15.48 16.07 -12.11
N PRO A 83 14.65 15.04 -12.37
CA PRO A 83 14.43 14.54 -13.72
C PRO A 83 14.08 15.68 -14.67
N PRO A 84 14.80 15.82 -15.81
CA PRO A 84 14.32 16.70 -16.87
C PRO A 84 12.96 16.19 -17.36
N THR A 85 12.21 17.04 -18.06
CA THR A 85 11.05 16.55 -18.83
C THR A 85 11.51 15.36 -19.68
N PRO A 86 10.90 14.16 -19.56
CA PRO A 86 11.46 12.95 -20.16
C PRO A 86 11.67 13.11 -21.67
N ALA A 87 12.87 12.80 -22.16
CA ALA A 87 13.17 12.80 -23.60
C ALA A 87 12.37 11.73 -24.38
N ALA A 88 11.98 10.65 -23.70
CA ALA A 88 11.09 9.59 -24.19
C ALA A 88 10.04 9.29 -23.11
N ALA A 89 8.94 10.03 -23.13
CA ALA A 89 7.86 9.83 -22.17
C ALA A 89 7.06 8.56 -22.52
N VAL A 90 6.73 7.75 -21.51
CA VAL A 90 5.94 6.52 -21.70
C VAL A 90 4.46 6.90 -21.59
N PRO A 91 3.63 6.70 -22.64
CA PRO A 91 2.19 6.88 -22.53
C PRO A 91 1.65 6.00 -21.40
N TYR A 92 0.78 6.53 -20.53
CA TYR A 92 0.26 5.77 -19.38
C TYR A 92 -0.31 4.38 -19.76
N PRO A 93 -1.11 4.24 -20.84
CA PRO A 93 -1.68 2.94 -21.21
C PRO A 93 -0.63 1.93 -21.69
N ALA A 94 0.53 2.40 -22.17
CA ALA A 94 1.60 1.54 -22.64
C ALA A 94 2.22 0.70 -21.51
N LEU A 95 2.09 1.13 -20.24
CA LEU A 95 2.51 0.33 -19.09
C LEU A 95 1.80 -1.03 -19.00
N PHE A 96 0.55 -1.08 -19.47
CA PHE A 96 -0.31 -2.26 -19.34
C PHE A 96 -0.50 -3.00 -20.66
N HIS A 97 -0.40 -2.27 -21.79
CA HIS A 97 -0.77 -2.76 -23.12
C HIS A 97 0.39 -2.77 -24.12
N ALA A 98 1.64 -2.59 -23.70
CA ALA A 98 2.79 -2.71 -24.58
C ALA A 98 3.97 -3.38 -23.85
N PRO A 99 4.91 -3.98 -24.59
CA PRO A 99 6.20 -4.42 -24.04
C PRO A 99 6.91 -3.27 -23.31
N PRO A 100 7.67 -3.57 -22.24
CA PRO A 100 8.50 -2.57 -21.57
C PRO A 100 9.44 -1.86 -22.55
N PRO A 101 9.73 -0.56 -22.33
CA PRO A 101 10.72 0.15 -23.14
C PRO A 101 12.13 -0.46 -22.94
N PRO A 102 13.10 -0.14 -23.83
CA PRO A 102 14.47 -0.58 -23.66
C PRO A 102 15.04 -0.23 -22.27
N PRO A 103 15.65 -1.18 -21.55
CA PRO A 103 16.18 -0.94 -20.20
C PRO A 103 17.24 0.15 -20.20
N ARG A 104 17.09 1.13 -19.31
CA ARG A 104 18.10 2.16 -19.09
C ARG A 104 19.26 1.62 -18.24
N PRO A 105 20.52 2.04 -18.47
CA PRO A 105 21.63 1.66 -17.61
C PRO A 105 21.49 2.26 -16.21
N LEU A 106 22.12 1.63 -15.22
CA LEU A 106 22.26 2.19 -13.88
C LEU A 106 23.12 3.48 -13.95
N SER A 107 22.55 4.59 -13.49
CA SER A 107 23.23 5.87 -13.30
C SER A 107 22.54 6.64 -12.18
N LEU A 108 23.13 7.75 -11.73
CA LEU A 108 22.45 8.64 -10.78
C LEU A 108 21.17 9.24 -11.38
N ASP A 109 21.09 9.44 -12.70
CA ASP A 109 19.88 9.91 -13.37
C ASP A 109 18.77 8.86 -13.38
N SER A 110 19.08 7.60 -13.69
CA SER A 110 18.05 6.54 -13.70
C SER A 110 17.60 6.17 -12.28
N LEU A 111 18.50 6.19 -11.28
CA LEU A 111 18.13 6.08 -9.87
C LEU A 111 17.28 7.28 -9.41
N SER A 112 17.61 8.48 -9.85
CA SER A 112 16.80 9.67 -9.60
C SER A 112 15.40 9.53 -10.18
N ASP A 113 15.29 9.15 -11.46
CA ASP A 113 14.01 8.94 -12.13
C ASP A 113 13.14 7.92 -11.41
N LEU A 114 13.71 6.80 -10.97
CA LEU A 114 13.01 5.78 -10.19
C LEU A 114 12.44 6.40 -8.90
N LEU A 115 13.27 7.02 -8.08
CA LEU A 115 12.90 7.55 -6.77
C LEU A 115 11.96 8.77 -6.88
N PHE A 116 12.14 9.60 -7.90
CA PHE A 116 11.34 10.78 -8.19
C PHE A 116 9.90 10.44 -8.60
N HIS A 117 9.72 9.34 -9.33
CA HIS A 117 8.42 8.87 -9.80
C HIS A 117 7.80 7.78 -8.91
N SER A 118 8.42 7.44 -7.78
CA SER A 118 7.88 6.43 -6.84
C SER A 118 7.72 6.94 -5.40
N LEU A 119 8.74 7.60 -4.83
CA LEU A 119 8.84 7.85 -3.39
C LEU A 119 9.10 9.33 -3.00
N ALA A 120 9.42 10.17 -3.98
CA ALA A 120 9.68 11.60 -3.80
C ALA A 120 8.47 12.42 -3.38
N LEU A 121 8.73 13.68 -2.97
CA LEU A 121 7.69 14.70 -2.88
C LEU A 121 7.08 14.95 -4.26
N SER A 122 5.76 15.05 -4.32
CA SER A 122 4.99 15.33 -5.55
C SER A 122 4.50 16.78 -5.62
N ALA A 123 4.28 17.43 -4.47
CA ALA A 123 3.96 18.84 -4.33
C ALA A 123 4.02 19.25 -2.86
N TRP A 124 4.07 20.56 -2.62
CA TRP A 124 3.68 21.13 -1.32
C TRP A 124 2.29 21.77 -1.43
N LYS A 125 1.56 21.75 -0.32
CA LYS A 125 0.24 22.38 -0.19
C LYS A 125 0.27 23.38 0.95
N SER A 126 -0.36 24.52 0.76
CA SER A 126 -0.50 25.54 1.79
C SER A 126 -1.92 26.03 1.89
N ALA A 127 -2.42 26.20 3.11
CA ALA A 127 -3.72 26.78 3.40
C ALA A 127 -3.69 27.48 4.76
N GLY A 128 -3.99 28.78 4.78
CA GLY A 128 -3.80 29.60 5.98
C GLY A 128 -2.34 29.63 6.40
N GLY A 129 -2.05 29.40 7.68
CA GLY A 129 -0.68 29.34 8.22
C GLY A 129 -0.04 27.95 8.22
N SER A 130 -0.60 26.97 7.50
CA SER A 130 -0.10 25.59 7.49
C SER A 130 0.36 25.17 6.10
N THR A 131 1.56 24.58 6.04
CA THR A 131 2.14 23.97 4.84
C THR A 131 2.43 22.49 5.10
N TRP A 132 2.16 21.63 4.13
CA TRP A 132 2.46 20.20 4.19
C TRP A 132 2.90 19.64 2.85
N SER A 133 3.82 18.70 2.87
CA SER A 133 4.29 17.99 1.67
C SER A 133 3.38 16.84 1.31
N LEU A 134 3.22 16.58 0.02
CA LEU A 134 2.62 15.37 -0.52
C LEU A 134 3.73 14.53 -1.19
N ARG A 135 3.61 13.21 -1.14
CA ARG A 135 4.50 12.29 -1.87
C ARG A 135 3.82 11.71 -3.10
N VAL A 136 4.58 11.00 -3.91
CA VAL A 136 4.04 10.23 -5.04
C VAL A 136 3.12 9.13 -4.50
N ASN A 137 3.59 8.24 -3.63
CA ASN A 137 2.70 7.30 -2.96
C ASN A 137 1.81 7.99 -1.90
N PRO A 138 0.52 7.65 -1.83
CA PRO A 138 -0.38 8.14 -0.78
C PRO A 138 0.04 7.58 0.59
N SER A 139 -0.41 8.27 1.64
CA SER A 139 -0.18 7.83 3.01
C SER A 139 -1.37 8.20 3.89
N SER A 140 -1.71 7.30 4.81
CA SER A 140 -2.80 7.50 5.76
C SER A 140 -2.62 8.78 6.57
N GLY A 141 -3.47 9.78 6.34
CA GLY A 141 -3.36 11.07 7.02
C GLY A 141 -2.12 11.90 6.65
N ASN A 142 -1.42 11.53 5.58
CA ASN A 142 -0.22 12.18 5.08
C ASN A 142 0.95 12.16 6.10
N LEU A 143 1.17 11.01 6.75
CA LEU A 143 2.15 10.82 7.82
C LEU A 143 3.44 10.15 7.36
N HIS A 144 3.40 9.42 6.25
CA HIS A 144 4.53 8.84 5.53
C HIS A 144 5.44 7.99 6.43
N PRO A 145 4.97 6.84 6.96
CA PRO A 145 5.77 5.94 7.79
C PRO A 145 6.93 5.28 7.02
N THR A 146 6.77 5.10 5.71
CA THR A 146 7.71 4.37 4.86
C THR A 146 8.97 5.19 4.54
N GLU A 147 10.12 4.58 4.77
CA GLU A 147 11.47 4.99 4.40
C GLU A 147 12.07 4.01 3.39
N ALA A 148 13.04 4.49 2.60
CA ALA A 148 13.68 3.69 1.56
C ALA A 148 15.20 3.73 1.65
N HIS A 149 15.80 2.56 1.44
CA HIS A 149 17.24 2.36 1.36
C HIS A 149 17.57 1.69 0.04
N VAL A 150 18.65 2.09 -0.61
CA VAL A 150 19.07 1.54 -1.91
C VAL A 150 20.50 1.04 -1.79
N LEU A 151 20.69 -0.24 -2.10
CA LEU A 151 22.00 -0.86 -2.30
C LEU A 151 22.25 -0.97 -3.81
N PHE A 152 23.30 -0.31 -4.27
CA PHE A 152 23.65 -0.27 -5.69
C PHE A 152 25.15 -0.13 -5.87
N GLU A 153 25.65 -0.47 -7.05
CA GLU A 153 27.05 -0.22 -7.43
C GLU A 153 27.24 1.28 -7.71
N ASP A 154 28.21 1.93 -7.04
CA ASP A 154 28.45 3.36 -7.25
C ASP A 154 28.92 3.60 -8.69
N PRO A 155 28.17 4.32 -9.53
CA PRO A 155 28.56 4.58 -10.92
C PRO A 155 29.89 5.34 -11.04
N ARG A 156 30.35 6.00 -9.97
CA ARG A 156 31.62 6.75 -9.90
C ARG A 156 32.79 5.87 -9.43
N ALA A 157 32.51 4.68 -8.89
CA ALA A 157 33.50 3.74 -8.38
C ALA A 157 33.07 2.28 -8.67
N PRO A 158 33.29 1.79 -9.90
CA PRO A 158 32.92 0.42 -10.29
C PRO A 158 33.48 -0.65 -9.35
N GLY A 159 32.70 -1.69 -9.09
CA GLY A 159 32.97 -2.79 -8.17
C GLY A 159 32.69 -2.48 -6.69
N ARG A 160 32.31 -1.24 -6.35
CA ARG A 160 32.03 -0.81 -4.97
C ARG A 160 30.52 -0.63 -4.79
N LEU A 161 29.95 -1.38 -3.84
CA LEU A 161 28.54 -1.21 -3.47
C LEU A 161 28.39 -0.17 -2.37
N VAL A 162 27.36 0.66 -2.50
CA VAL A 162 26.99 1.66 -1.51
C VAL A 162 25.56 1.41 -1.08
N LEU A 163 25.35 1.32 0.24
CA LEU A 163 24.03 1.33 0.84
C LEU A 163 23.70 2.77 1.25
N SER A 164 22.62 3.32 0.69
CA SER A 164 22.19 4.69 0.96
C SER A 164 20.76 4.75 1.46
N HIS A 165 20.48 5.64 2.41
CA HIS A 165 19.13 6.06 2.76
C HIS A 165 18.66 7.15 1.78
N TYR A 166 17.44 7.05 1.26
CA TYR A 166 16.85 8.09 0.41
C TYR A 166 16.16 9.14 1.27
N ALA A 167 16.64 10.39 1.22
CA ALA A 167 16.03 11.52 1.93
C ALA A 167 15.07 12.28 0.99
N PRO A 168 13.75 12.06 1.07
CA PRO A 168 12.81 12.59 0.08
C PRO A 168 12.60 14.10 0.20
N ARG A 169 12.87 14.73 1.35
CA ARG A 169 12.73 16.19 1.51
C ARG A 169 13.60 16.97 0.53
N ASP A 170 14.85 16.52 0.41
CA ASP A 170 15.91 17.22 -0.32
C ASP A 170 16.29 16.49 -1.61
N HIS A 171 15.59 15.40 -1.92
CA HIS A 171 15.84 14.52 -3.07
C HIS A 171 17.32 14.11 -3.19
N LEU A 172 17.83 13.40 -2.17
CA LEU A 172 19.23 13.00 -2.10
C LEU A 172 19.41 11.61 -1.49
N LEU A 173 20.60 11.03 -1.70
CA LEU A 173 21.04 9.78 -1.08
C LEU A 173 22.04 10.07 0.04
N GLU A 174 21.78 9.55 1.24
CA GLU A 174 22.68 9.57 2.39
C GLU A 174 23.41 8.24 2.49
N ALA A 175 24.71 8.20 2.14
CA ALA A 175 25.50 6.98 2.15
C ALA A 175 25.71 6.50 3.60
N ARG A 176 25.13 5.34 3.94
CA ARG A 176 25.14 4.77 5.29
C ARG A 176 26.29 3.80 5.51
N ALA A 177 26.60 3.00 4.50
CA ALA A 177 27.71 2.07 4.53
C ALA A 177 28.25 1.86 3.11
N THR A 178 29.53 1.51 3.02
CA THR A 178 30.13 1.04 1.77
C THR A 178 30.68 -0.37 1.98
N LEU A 179 30.39 -1.26 1.04
CA LEU A 179 31.05 -2.55 0.96
C LEU A 179 32.36 -2.42 0.17
N PRO A 180 33.49 -2.96 0.66
CA PRO A 180 34.72 -2.98 -0.09
C PRO A 180 34.57 -3.82 -1.37
N ALA A 181 35.40 -3.52 -2.37
CA ALA A 181 35.41 -4.22 -3.65
C ALA A 181 35.66 -5.73 -3.44
N GLY A 182 34.89 -6.55 -4.15
CA GLY A 182 34.90 -8.01 -4.05
C GLY A 182 33.77 -8.63 -4.86
N ASP A 183 33.65 -9.96 -4.85
CA ASP A 183 32.49 -10.62 -5.46
C ASP A 183 31.23 -10.32 -4.62
N ARG A 184 30.29 -9.58 -5.22
CA ARG A 184 29.01 -9.21 -4.61
C ARG A 184 27.82 -9.80 -5.34
N SER A 185 28.04 -10.84 -6.16
CA SER A 185 27.00 -11.53 -6.93
C SER A 185 25.88 -12.12 -6.06
N ALA A 186 26.15 -12.40 -4.77
CA ALA A 186 25.12 -12.85 -3.83
C ALA A 186 24.13 -11.75 -3.41
N LEU A 187 24.55 -10.48 -3.44
CA LEU A 187 23.71 -9.32 -3.08
C LEU A 187 23.09 -8.65 -4.31
N LEU A 188 23.86 -8.59 -5.40
CA LEU A 188 23.44 -8.09 -6.71
C LEU A 188 23.83 -9.14 -7.76
N PRO A 189 22.93 -10.10 -8.07
CA PRO A 189 23.21 -11.12 -9.07
C PRO A 189 23.43 -10.49 -10.45
N PRO A 190 24.02 -11.24 -11.41
CA PRO A 190 24.20 -10.74 -12.77
C PRO A 190 22.93 -10.13 -13.34
N ARG A 191 23.06 -8.98 -14.01
CA ARG A 191 21.97 -8.13 -14.53
C ARG A 191 21.13 -7.39 -13.49
N ALA A 192 21.26 -7.65 -12.18
CA ALA A 192 20.64 -6.80 -11.17
C ALA A 192 21.15 -5.37 -11.27
N THR A 193 20.23 -4.43 -11.15
CA THR A 193 20.48 -2.98 -11.19
C THR A 193 20.70 -2.44 -9.78
N ALA A 194 19.84 -2.79 -8.84
CA ALA A 194 19.93 -2.38 -7.44
C ALA A 194 19.00 -3.24 -6.57
N VAL A 195 19.20 -3.17 -5.25
CA VAL A 195 18.22 -3.63 -4.26
C VAL A 195 17.63 -2.41 -3.55
N LEU A 196 16.31 -2.27 -3.54
CA LEU A 196 15.60 -1.22 -2.81
C LEU A 196 14.88 -1.84 -1.61
N ALA A 197 15.28 -1.48 -0.40
CA ALA A 197 14.64 -1.89 0.84
C ALA A 197 13.68 -0.83 1.36
N LEU A 198 12.50 -1.25 1.80
CA LEU A 198 11.51 -0.43 2.48
C LEU A 198 11.47 -0.77 3.97
N SER A 199 11.25 0.24 4.79
CA SER A 199 11.05 0.11 6.24
C SER A 199 10.04 1.13 6.72
N SER A 200 9.41 0.88 7.88
CA SER A 200 8.39 1.73 8.44
C SER A 200 8.79 2.27 9.82
N VAL A 201 8.51 3.54 10.07
CA VAL A 201 8.54 4.12 11.42
C VAL A 201 7.12 4.16 11.96
N PHE A 202 6.71 3.12 12.69
CA PHE A 202 5.32 2.94 13.16
C PHE A 202 4.80 4.12 13.99
N TRP A 203 5.69 4.81 14.71
CA TRP A 203 5.32 5.99 15.49
C TRP A 203 4.63 7.08 14.66
N ARG A 204 5.01 7.25 13.38
CA ARG A 204 4.38 8.26 12.51
C ARG A 204 2.88 8.09 12.40
N GLU A 205 2.43 6.86 12.16
CA GLU A 205 1.02 6.50 12.10
C GLU A 205 0.39 6.42 13.50
N ALA A 206 1.11 5.84 14.47
CA ALA A 206 0.61 5.63 15.83
C ALA A 206 0.32 6.94 16.58
N TRP A 207 1.04 8.02 16.26
CA TRP A 207 0.77 9.37 16.78
C TRP A 207 -0.67 9.82 16.49
N LYS A 208 -1.24 9.45 15.34
CA LYS A 208 -2.60 9.82 14.94
C LYS A 208 -3.62 8.71 15.20
N TYR A 209 -3.27 7.47 14.89
CA TYR A 209 -4.23 6.37 14.78
C TYR A 209 -4.15 5.34 15.89
N GLY A 210 -3.22 5.51 16.84
CA GLY A 210 -3.01 4.61 17.96
C GLY A 210 -2.89 3.16 17.52
N GLU A 211 -3.71 2.27 18.09
CA GLU A 211 -3.57 0.83 17.89
C GLU A 211 -3.71 0.41 16.43
N ARG A 212 -4.43 1.16 15.58
CA ARG A 212 -4.67 0.79 14.17
C ARG A 212 -3.47 1.06 13.26
N ALA A 213 -2.42 1.70 13.76
CA ALA A 213 -1.28 2.17 12.96
C ALA A 213 -0.54 1.07 12.19
N LEU A 214 -0.41 -0.16 12.72
CA LEU A 214 0.26 -1.23 11.98
C LEU A 214 -0.48 -1.55 10.66
N ARG A 215 -1.80 -1.43 10.62
CA ARG A 215 -2.58 -1.62 9.38
C ARG A 215 -2.20 -0.55 8.35
N TYR A 216 -2.16 0.71 8.79
CA TYR A 216 -1.88 1.86 7.93
C TYR A 216 -0.44 1.89 7.40
N CYS A 217 0.54 1.55 8.24
CA CYS A 217 1.93 1.37 7.77
C CYS A 217 2.00 0.35 6.61
N ASN A 218 1.29 -0.77 6.72
CA ASN A 218 1.35 -1.81 5.70
C ASN A 218 0.54 -1.45 4.43
N HIS A 219 -0.56 -0.70 4.52
CA HIS A 219 -1.18 -0.13 3.31
C HIS A 219 -0.20 0.79 2.57
N ASP A 220 0.52 1.63 3.30
CA ASP A 220 1.50 2.57 2.74
C ASP A 220 2.67 1.84 2.06
N VAL A 221 3.14 0.72 2.63
CA VAL A 221 4.12 -0.18 1.98
C VAL A 221 3.56 -0.73 0.67
N GLY A 222 2.32 -1.24 0.65
CA GLY A 222 1.68 -1.71 -0.58
C GLY A 222 1.59 -0.64 -1.67
N HIS A 223 1.22 0.58 -1.30
CA HIS A 223 1.22 1.72 -2.21
C HIS A 223 2.63 2.06 -2.73
N ALA A 224 3.66 1.97 -1.88
CA ALA A 224 5.06 2.18 -2.25
C ALA A 224 5.58 1.10 -3.22
N LEU A 225 5.28 -0.18 -2.96
CA LEU A 225 5.63 -1.30 -3.83
C LEU A 225 5.11 -1.10 -5.25
N ALA A 226 3.83 -0.77 -5.39
CA ALA A 226 3.22 -0.48 -6.68
C ALA A 226 3.82 0.76 -7.36
N ALA A 227 4.12 1.81 -6.59
CA ALA A 227 4.75 3.02 -7.15
C ALA A 227 6.17 2.74 -7.66
N VAL A 228 6.96 1.93 -6.95
CA VAL A 228 8.30 1.51 -7.39
C VAL A 228 8.21 0.63 -8.63
N ALA A 229 7.30 -0.35 -8.66
CA ALA A 229 7.11 -1.23 -9.81
C ALA A 229 6.75 -0.47 -11.09
N LEU A 230 5.85 0.52 -11.01
CA LEU A 230 5.47 1.33 -12.16
C LEU A 230 6.58 2.29 -12.58
N ALA A 231 7.30 2.90 -11.63
CA ALA A 231 8.45 3.75 -11.95
C ALA A 231 9.57 2.93 -12.64
N ALA A 232 9.86 1.72 -12.14
CA ALA A 232 10.80 0.79 -12.74
C ALA A 232 10.39 0.42 -14.18
N ALA A 233 9.10 0.12 -14.41
CA ALA A 233 8.59 -0.19 -15.73
C ALA A 233 8.82 0.95 -16.74
N THR A 234 8.71 2.21 -16.33
CA THR A 234 9.01 3.36 -17.22
C THR A 234 10.50 3.47 -17.61
N LEU A 235 11.39 2.82 -16.86
CA LEU A 235 12.83 2.76 -17.13
C LEU A 235 13.23 1.50 -17.92
N GLY A 236 12.26 0.64 -18.29
CA GLY A 236 12.52 -0.67 -18.86
C GLY A 236 13.08 -1.66 -17.83
N TRP A 237 12.86 -1.39 -16.54
CA TRP A 237 13.22 -2.29 -15.43
C TRP A 237 11.98 -3.03 -14.93
N ASP A 238 12.23 -4.13 -14.25
CA ASP A 238 11.26 -4.85 -13.45
C ASP A 238 11.64 -4.74 -11.96
N ALA A 239 10.65 -4.86 -11.09
CA ALA A 239 10.83 -4.81 -9.64
C ALA A 239 10.12 -6.00 -9.00
N ARG A 240 10.85 -6.76 -8.18
CA ARG A 240 10.36 -8.00 -7.57
C ARG A 240 10.68 -8.06 -6.10
N LEU A 241 9.71 -8.47 -5.30
CA LEU A 241 9.94 -8.67 -3.88
C LEU A 241 10.90 -9.84 -3.63
N LEU A 242 11.95 -9.58 -2.85
CA LEU A 242 12.87 -10.58 -2.32
C LEU A 242 12.23 -11.22 -1.08
N ASP A 243 11.14 -11.94 -1.28
CA ASP A 243 10.30 -12.39 -0.15
C ASP A 243 11.02 -13.36 0.77
N GLY A 244 11.96 -14.16 0.27
CA GLY A 244 12.68 -15.17 1.07
C GLY A 244 13.60 -14.62 2.17
N LEU A 245 13.86 -13.31 2.22
CA LEU A 245 14.69 -12.71 3.27
C LEU A 245 13.95 -12.62 4.61
N SER A 246 14.67 -12.91 5.70
CA SER A 246 14.13 -12.74 7.06
C SER A 246 14.12 -11.29 7.51
N ASP A 247 13.34 -10.98 8.55
CA ASP A 247 13.39 -9.67 9.22
C ASP A 247 14.79 -9.29 9.70
N GLN A 248 15.63 -10.28 10.07
CA GLN A 248 17.01 -10.01 10.47
C GLN A 248 17.86 -9.60 9.27
N ASP A 249 17.72 -10.28 8.14
CA ASP A 249 18.41 -9.95 6.90
C ASP A 249 18.01 -8.56 6.39
N LEU A 250 16.71 -8.28 6.38
CA LEU A 250 16.19 -6.96 6.03
C LEU A 250 16.64 -5.88 7.03
N GLY A 251 16.72 -6.22 8.32
CA GLY A 251 17.24 -5.35 9.37
C GLY A 251 18.70 -4.96 9.14
N ARG A 252 19.55 -5.90 8.69
CA ARG A 252 20.94 -5.63 8.30
C ARG A 252 21.00 -4.74 7.06
N LEU A 253 20.16 -5.02 6.05
CA LEU A 253 20.09 -4.23 4.82
C LEU A 253 19.64 -2.78 5.07
N VAL A 254 18.73 -2.55 6.01
CA VAL A 254 18.25 -1.21 6.40
C VAL A 254 19.20 -0.54 7.42
N GLY A 255 19.94 -1.32 8.20
CA GLY A 255 20.80 -0.81 9.27
C GLY A 255 20.03 -0.41 10.53
N VAL A 256 19.01 -1.18 10.91
CA VAL A 256 18.11 -0.84 12.04
C VAL A 256 18.81 -0.80 13.41
N ASP A 257 20.01 -1.37 13.52
CA ASP A 257 20.87 -1.33 14.71
C ASP A 257 22.02 -0.33 14.59
N LYS A 258 22.10 0.42 13.49
CA LYS A 258 23.27 1.21 13.11
C LYS A 258 22.88 2.68 12.95
N GLY A 259 22.93 3.41 14.07
CA GLY A 259 22.58 4.84 14.13
C GLY A 259 21.09 5.14 14.31
N CYS A 260 20.25 4.12 14.52
CA CYS A 260 18.83 4.27 14.89
C CYS A 260 18.64 4.29 16.42
N PRO A 261 17.46 4.68 16.93
CA PRO A 261 17.12 4.50 18.35
C PRO A 261 17.30 3.05 18.81
N ALA A 262 17.73 2.86 20.06
CA ALA A 262 17.88 1.53 20.66
C ALA A 262 16.55 0.77 20.69
N PRO A 263 16.57 -0.58 20.67
CA PRO A 263 15.36 -1.39 20.77
C PRO A 263 14.59 -1.16 22.08
N ALA A 264 13.33 -1.58 22.10
CA ALA A 264 12.47 -1.47 23.29
C ALA A 264 13.09 -2.22 24.48
N PRO A 265 13.19 -1.61 25.69
CA PRO A 265 13.65 -2.33 26.88
C PRO A 265 12.63 -3.42 27.27
N PRO A 266 13.08 -4.64 27.65
CA PRO A 266 12.18 -5.77 27.97
C PRO A 266 11.08 -5.43 28.98
N ASP A 267 11.41 -4.63 30.00
CA ASP A 267 10.47 -4.25 31.07
C ASP A 267 9.56 -3.06 30.69
N LYS A 268 9.94 -2.27 29.68
CA LYS A 268 9.19 -1.05 29.30
C LYS A 268 8.04 -1.32 28.33
N ILE A 269 8.05 -2.44 27.60
CA ILE A 269 6.93 -2.85 26.74
C ILE A 269 5.65 -3.05 27.57
N LYS A 270 5.76 -3.49 28.83
CA LYS A 270 4.62 -3.72 29.73
C LYS A 270 4.11 -2.46 30.44
N MET A 271 4.89 -1.38 30.50
CA MET A 271 4.69 -0.26 31.45
C MET A 271 4.02 1.00 30.87
N VAL A 272 3.93 1.16 29.54
CA VAL A 272 3.60 2.47 28.92
C VAL A 272 2.31 2.43 28.09
N SER A 273 1.31 1.61 28.46
CA SER A 273 0.02 1.69 27.77
C SER A 273 -0.68 3.02 28.08
N GLY A 274 -0.65 3.94 27.12
CA GLY A 274 -1.42 5.19 27.15
C GLY A 274 -0.85 6.36 27.98
N LYS A 275 0.34 6.23 28.60
CA LYS A 275 1.00 7.38 29.27
C LYS A 275 1.94 8.09 28.31
N LYS A 276 1.80 9.42 28.22
CA LYS A 276 2.69 10.28 27.44
C LYS A 276 4.05 10.42 28.14
N GLY A 277 5.13 10.24 27.40
CA GLY A 277 6.50 10.46 27.89
C GLY A 277 7.55 10.07 26.85
N PRO A 278 8.85 10.30 27.13
CA PRO A 278 9.91 9.99 26.18
C PRO A 278 10.06 8.48 25.99
N ALA A 279 9.85 8.01 24.76
CA ALA A 279 10.09 6.64 24.35
C ALA A 279 10.77 6.57 22.96
N PRO A 280 12.00 7.09 22.79
CA PRO A 280 12.65 7.20 21.47
C PRO A 280 12.73 5.89 20.66
N TRP A 281 12.72 4.74 21.33
CA TRP A 281 12.72 3.41 20.70
C TRP A 281 11.51 3.17 19.78
N VAL A 282 10.39 3.87 19.99
CA VAL A 282 9.20 3.79 19.10
C VAL A 282 9.43 4.42 17.73
N GLU A 283 10.44 5.29 17.61
CA GLU A 283 10.87 5.91 16.35
C GLU A 283 11.87 5.05 15.57
N ARG A 284 12.22 3.87 16.10
CA ARG A 284 13.08 2.92 15.39
C ARG A 284 12.40 2.48 14.09
N GLN A 285 13.19 2.33 13.04
CA GLN A 285 12.74 1.76 11.77
C GLN A 285 12.48 0.26 11.96
N HIS A 286 11.38 -0.22 11.39
CA HIS A 286 11.03 -1.62 11.28
C HIS A 286 11.19 -2.04 9.82
N PRO A 287 12.05 -3.02 9.50
CA PRO A 287 12.28 -3.42 8.12
C PRO A 287 11.02 -4.13 7.59
N ASP A 288 10.51 -3.73 6.42
CA ASP A 288 9.29 -4.31 5.85
C ASP A 288 9.63 -5.33 4.75
N CYS A 289 10.35 -4.90 3.71
CA CYS A 289 10.67 -5.75 2.56
C CYS A 289 11.85 -5.21 1.74
N ALA A 290 12.36 -6.01 0.81
CA ALA A 290 13.31 -5.59 -0.21
C ALA A 290 12.84 -5.96 -1.62
N LEU A 291 13.20 -5.14 -2.60
CA LEU A 291 12.92 -5.31 -4.02
C LEU A 291 14.23 -5.48 -4.79
N LEU A 292 14.32 -6.53 -5.61
CA LEU A 292 15.34 -6.63 -6.64
C LEU A 292 14.88 -5.85 -7.88
N LEU A 293 15.72 -4.94 -8.36
CA LEU A 293 15.52 -4.19 -9.61
C LEU A 293 16.44 -4.76 -10.67
N PHE A 294 15.93 -5.04 -11.87
CA PHE A 294 16.70 -5.60 -12.98
C PHE A 294 16.05 -5.23 -14.34
N PRO A 295 16.78 -5.29 -15.46
CA PRO A 295 16.22 -5.08 -16.80
C PRO A 295 15.03 -6.02 -17.07
N ALA A 296 13.92 -5.47 -17.57
CA ALA A 296 12.78 -6.29 -17.98
C ALA A 296 13.18 -7.25 -19.12
N GLY A 297 12.57 -8.44 -19.20
CA GLY A 297 12.98 -9.50 -20.12
C GLY A 297 14.20 -10.31 -19.67
N SER A 298 14.65 -10.13 -18.42
CA SER A 298 15.70 -10.93 -17.76
C SER A 298 15.12 -11.83 -16.67
N GLU A 299 14.03 -12.54 -16.97
CA GLU A 299 13.31 -13.40 -16.01
C GLU A 299 14.16 -14.58 -15.48
N GLU A 300 15.28 -14.90 -16.13
CA GLU A 300 16.26 -15.90 -15.68
C GLU A 300 17.12 -15.44 -14.48
N THR A 301 16.82 -14.28 -13.88
CA THR A 301 17.56 -13.77 -12.73
C THR A 301 17.27 -14.64 -11.51
N GLU A 302 18.27 -15.41 -11.08
CA GLU A 302 18.19 -16.30 -9.92
C GLU A 302 18.82 -15.64 -8.68
N VAL A 303 18.13 -15.70 -7.55
CA VAL A 303 18.68 -15.34 -6.23
C VAL A 303 18.66 -16.57 -5.34
N ASP A 304 19.82 -16.86 -4.76
CA ASP A 304 19.97 -17.82 -3.67
C ASP A 304 19.83 -17.08 -2.34
N TYR A 305 18.68 -17.23 -1.67
CA TYR A 305 18.43 -16.50 -0.42
C TYR A 305 19.38 -16.91 0.71
N GLY A 306 19.86 -18.16 0.73
CA GLY A 306 20.86 -18.62 1.69
C GLY A 306 22.18 -17.87 1.51
N ARG A 307 22.69 -17.82 0.28
CA ARG A 307 23.92 -17.06 -0.05
C ARG A 307 23.74 -15.56 0.19
N MET A 308 22.57 -15.00 -0.13
CA MET A 308 22.28 -13.59 0.11
C MET A 308 22.25 -13.28 1.62
N SER A 309 21.60 -14.13 2.43
CA SER A 309 21.59 -14.00 3.89
C SER A 309 23.00 -14.07 4.48
N ASP A 310 23.83 -15.01 4.02
CA ASP A 310 25.23 -15.11 4.44
C ASP A 310 26.03 -13.84 4.10
N ALA A 311 25.88 -13.30 2.89
CA ALA A 311 26.50 -12.04 2.50
C ALA A 311 26.00 -10.85 3.31
N LEU A 312 24.71 -10.84 3.70
CA LEU A 312 24.14 -9.81 4.56
C LEU A 312 24.71 -9.86 5.99
N ARG A 313 25.14 -11.02 6.50
CA ARG A 313 25.80 -11.11 7.83
C ARG A 313 27.09 -10.28 7.90
N GLU A 314 27.79 -10.11 6.78
CA GLU A 314 28.97 -9.24 6.71
C GLU A 314 28.65 -7.77 7.04
N PHE A 315 27.37 -7.35 6.94
CA PHE A 315 26.95 -5.98 7.22
C PHE A 315 27.09 -5.61 8.70
N ASP A 316 27.15 -6.62 9.58
CA ASP A 316 27.32 -6.43 11.02
C ASP A 316 28.70 -5.78 11.33
N GLU A 317 29.71 -6.05 10.49
CA GLU A 317 31.09 -5.57 10.62
C GLU A 317 31.41 -4.32 9.77
N LEU A 318 30.45 -3.83 8.96
CA LEU A 318 30.67 -2.63 8.15
C LEU A 318 30.80 -1.39 9.03
N GLU A 319 31.54 -0.40 8.52
CA GLU A 319 31.52 0.95 9.08
C GLU A 319 30.22 1.65 8.68
N TRP A 320 29.36 1.90 9.67
CA TRP A 320 28.10 2.62 9.49
C TRP A 320 28.23 4.08 9.90
N VAL A 321 27.78 4.97 9.03
CA VAL A 321 27.90 6.43 9.20
C VAL A 321 26.54 7.06 9.44
N GLY A 322 26.49 8.14 10.22
CA GLY A 322 25.29 8.92 10.46
C GLY A 322 24.36 8.38 11.55
N LYS A 323 23.72 9.31 12.26
CA LYS A 323 22.73 9.04 13.30
C LYS A 323 21.38 9.61 12.90
N ALA A 324 20.32 8.83 13.12
CA ALA A 324 18.94 9.24 12.93
C ALA A 324 18.61 10.47 13.80
N ASN A 325 17.94 11.46 13.22
CA ASN A 325 17.31 12.53 13.98
C ASN A 325 16.09 12.01 14.76
N ALA A 326 15.78 12.63 15.89
CA ALA A 326 14.52 12.41 16.58
C ALA A 326 13.35 12.99 15.77
N LEU A 327 12.22 12.28 15.74
CA LEU A 327 11.02 12.67 15.01
C LEU A 327 10.03 13.44 15.91
N SER A 328 10.00 13.13 17.20
CA SER A 328 9.12 13.73 18.21
C SER A 328 9.87 13.91 19.53
N LYS A 329 9.32 14.76 20.42
CA LYS A 329 9.88 14.99 21.76
C LYS A 329 9.36 13.97 22.76
N ASP A 330 8.06 13.69 22.69
CA ASP A 330 7.35 12.74 23.55
C ASP A 330 6.63 11.68 22.73
N HIS A 331 6.17 10.61 23.38
CA HIS A 331 5.54 9.48 22.73
C HIS A 331 4.37 8.95 23.55
N VAL A 332 3.44 8.26 22.89
CA VAL A 332 2.43 7.41 23.51
C VAL A 332 2.65 6.02 22.97
N VAL A 333 2.92 5.06 23.86
CA VAL A 333 3.25 3.70 23.44
C VAL A 333 1.97 2.88 23.29
N TRP A 334 1.82 2.27 22.11
CA TRP A 334 0.78 1.31 21.78
C TRP A 334 1.44 -0.06 21.64
N ASP A 335 1.63 -0.74 22.78
CA ASP A 335 2.40 -1.98 22.91
C ASP A 335 1.94 -3.08 21.95
N VAL A 336 0.63 -3.15 21.67
CA VAL A 336 0.04 -4.12 20.76
C VAL A 336 0.65 -4.07 19.37
N ILE A 337 1.01 -2.88 18.85
CA ILE A 337 1.67 -2.74 17.53
C ILE A 337 2.96 -3.54 17.51
N TYR A 338 3.81 -3.36 18.53
CA TYR A 338 5.14 -3.96 18.58
C TYR A 338 5.09 -5.45 18.92
N LYS A 339 4.14 -5.86 19.77
CA LYS A 339 3.88 -7.28 20.04
C LYS A 339 3.44 -8.01 18.79
N THR A 340 2.51 -7.44 18.03
CA THR A 340 2.07 -8.03 16.77
C THR A 340 3.17 -8.01 15.72
N ALA A 341 3.90 -6.90 15.58
CA ALA A 341 5.04 -6.83 14.66
C ALA A 341 6.11 -7.89 14.95
N GLU A 342 6.34 -8.23 16.22
CA GLU A 342 7.24 -9.34 16.60
C GLU A 342 6.66 -10.71 16.25
N ALA A 343 5.35 -10.92 16.46
CA ALA A 343 4.68 -12.19 16.20
C ALA A 343 4.57 -12.52 14.70
N VAL A 344 4.50 -11.49 13.84
CA VAL A 344 4.35 -11.65 12.38
C VAL A 344 5.69 -11.57 11.62
N LYS A 345 6.83 -11.71 12.30
CA LYS A 345 8.13 -11.75 11.64
C LYS A 345 8.25 -12.97 10.72
N LYS A 346 8.85 -12.78 9.55
CA LYS A 346 9.17 -13.89 8.66
C LYS A 346 10.34 -14.68 9.23
N HIS A 347 10.26 -16.01 9.12
CA HIS A 347 11.33 -16.92 9.52
C HIS A 347 12.57 -16.78 8.61
N GLN A 348 13.66 -17.44 9.01
CA GLN A 348 14.88 -17.52 8.19
C GLN A 348 14.62 -18.20 6.84
N PRO A 349 15.35 -17.86 5.77
CA PRO A 349 15.19 -18.52 4.48
C PRO A 349 15.29 -20.04 4.61
N MET A 350 14.41 -20.78 3.95
CA MET A 350 14.48 -22.24 3.96
C MET A 350 15.66 -22.72 3.10
N PRO A 351 16.31 -23.85 3.45
CA PRO A 351 17.41 -24.39 2.64
C PRO A 351 16.97 -24.64 1.19
N GLY A 352 17.61 -23.97 0.24
CA GLY A 352 17.29 -24.09 -1.18
C GLY A 352 16.08 -23.26 -1.64
N GLU A 353 15.52 -22.39 -0.80
CA GLU A 353 14.53 -21.38 -1.23
C GLU A 353 15.15 -20.48 -2.30
N ARG A 354 14.45 -20.34 -3.43
CA ARG A 354 14.89 -19.58 -4.60
C ARG A 354 13.94 -18.45 -4.90
N PHE A 355 14.50 -17.38 -5.46
CA PHE A 355 13.73 -16.31 -6.05
C PHE A 355 13.18 -16.75 -7.39
N SER A 356 11.87 -16.55 -7.60
CA SER A 356 11.20 -16.85 -8.86
C SER A 356 10.51 -15.61 -9.40
N VAL A 357 10.62 -15.41 -10.71
CA VAL A 357 9.95 -14.30 -11.40
C VAL A 357 8.80 -14.86 -12.23
N SER A 358 7.56 -14.59 -11.81
CA SER A 358 6.37 -14.93 -12.60
C SER A 358 6.46 -14.28 -13.99
N PRO A 359 5.98 -14.93 -15.07
CA PRO A 359 5.99 -14.33 -16.40
C PRO A 359 5.18 -13.02 -16.43
N TRP A 360 5.54 -12.13 -17.34
CA TRP A 360 4.80 -10.89 -17.54
C TRP A 360 3.64 -11.09 -18.51
N ASN A 361 2.45 -10.66 -18.08
CA ASN A 361 1.26 -10.61 -18.90
C ASN A 361 0.80 -9.17 -19.13
N MET A 362 0.45 -8.87 -20.37
CA MET A 362 -0.25 -7.64 -20.74
C MET A 362 -1.67 -7.67 -20.17
N SER A 363 -2.27 -6.50 -19.95
CA SER A 363 -3.68 -6.39 -19.56
C SER A 363 -4.57 -6.18 -20.78
N SER A 364 -5.80 -6.68 -20.73
CA SER A 364 -6.79 -6.48 -21.78
C SER A 364 -7.16 -5.00 -21.96
N LYS A 365 -7.31 -4.58 -23.22
CA LYS A 365 -7.71 -3.21 -23.61
C LYS A 365 -9.11 -3.24 -24.24
N LEU A 366 -10.04 -2.43 -23.73
CA LEU A 366 -11.41 -2.37 -24.23
C LEU A 366 -11.58 -1.45 -25.43
N SER A 367 -11.08 -0.22 -25.33
CA SER A 367 -11.20 0.77 -26.41
C SER A 367 -10.03 1.76 -26.41
N GLU A 368 -9.81 2.39 -27.57
CA GLU A 368 -8.90 3.52 -27.69
C GLU A 368 -9.56 4.78 -27.11
N GLY A 369 -8.79 5.64 -26.43
CA GLY A 369 -9.26 6.94 -25.98
C GLY A 369 -10.03 6.99 -24.65
N LEU A 370 -10.07 5.90 -23.87
CA LEU A 370 -10.62 5.93 -22.49
C LEU A 370 -9.82 6.81 -21.54
N TYR A 371 -8.53 6.99 -21.82
CA TYR A 371 -7.64 7.79 -21.01
C TYR A 371 -7.42 9.15 -21.64
N LYS A 372 -7.10 10.13 -20.80
CA LYS A 372 -6.47 11.36 -21.24
C LYS A 372 -5.08 11.05 -21.80
N ASP A 373 -4.62 11.85 -22.76
CA ASP A 373 -3.27 11.76 -23.35
C ASP A 373 -2.19 12.19 -22.34
N LEU A 374 -2.00 11.34 -21.32
CA LEU A 374 -1.07 11.54 -20.23
C LEU A 374 0.04 10.50 -20.27
N THR A 375 1.22 10.93 -19.87
CA THR A 375 2.36 10.04 -19.66
C THR A 375 2.26 9.36 -18.28
N ALA A 376 2.90 8.22 -18.12
CA ALA A 376 3.00 7.52 -16.84
C ALA A 376 3.55 8.42 -15.73
N GLN A 377 4.59 9.18 -16.04
CA GLN A 377 5.20 10.15 -15.14
C GLN A 377 4.21 11.24 -14.73
N GLU A 378 3.43 11.79 -15.66
CA GLU A 378 2.41 12.79 -15.32
C GLU A 378 1.32 12.20 -14.42
N VAL A 379 0.81 11.00 -14.72
CA VAL A 379 -0.22 10.36 -13.91
C VAL A 379 0.27 10.14 -12.48
N VAL A 380 1.46 9.55 -12.31
CA VAL A 380 2.01 9.24 -10.98
C VAL A 380 2.31 10.52 -10.17
N ARG A 381 2.79 11.59 -10.83
CA ARG A 381 3.20 12.85 -10.18
C ARG A 381 2.02 13.76 -9.89
N ARG A 382 0.97 13.75 -10.70
CA ARG A 382 -0.18 14.68 -10.60
C ARG A 382 -1.38 14.10 -9.86
N ARG A 383 -1.49 12.77 -9.75
CA ARG A 383 -2.56 12.13 -8.96
C ARG A 383 -2.62 12.67 -7.53
N ARG A 384 -3.84 12.92 -7.03
CA ARG A 384 -4.09 13.33 -5.64
C ARG A 384 -5.26 12.53 -5.05
N SER A 385 -5.22 12.31 -3.75
CA SER A 385 -6.38 11.80 -3.02
C SER A 385 -7.48 12.86 -2.98
N ALA A 386 -8.69 12.49 -3.39
CA ALA A 386 -9.85 13.33 -3.25
C ALA A 386 -10.16 13.53 -1.76
N VAL A 387 -10.43 14.79 -1.37
CA VAL A 387 -10.90 15.14 -0.02
C VAL A 387 -12.43 15.13 0.08
N ASP A 388 -13.10 15.24 -1.05
CA ASP A 388 -14.55 15.15 -1.23
C ASP A 388 -14.87 14.81 -2.70
N MET A 389 -16.06 14.27 -2.95
CA MET A 389 -16.56 13.93 -4.29
C MET A 389 -17.83 14.73 -4.60
N ASP A 390 -18.04 15.07 -5.87
CA ASP A 390 -19.11 15.99 -6.27
C ASP A 390 -20.54 15.43 -6.11
N GLY A 391 -20.69 14.10 -6.00
CA GLY A 391 -21.98 13.44 -5.85
C GLY A 391 -22.85 13.43 -7.12
N THR A 392 -22.34 13.93 -8.24
CA THR A 392 -23.12 14.14 -9.48
C THR A 392 -22.51 13.54 -10.73
N HIS A 393 -21.18 13.38 -10.77
CA HIS A 393 -20.51 12.83 -11.93
C HIS A 393 -20.94 11.38 -12.21
N VAL A 394 -21.12 11.07 -13.50
CA VAL A 394 -21.49 9.74 -13.99
C VAL A 394 -20.38 9.24 -14.90
N MET A 395 -19.77 8.11 -14.54
CA MET A 395 -18.73 7.43 -15.32
C MET A 395 -19.35 6.52 -16.39
N GLY A 396 -18.70 6.33 -17.53
CA GLY A 396 -19.10 5.34 -18.53
C GLY A 396 -18.78 3.90 -18.10
N LYS A 397 -19.61 2.91 -18.48
CA LYS A 397 -19.34 1.50 -18.15
C LYS A 397 -18.00 0.97 -18.71
N GLU A 398 -17.53 1.49 -19.85
CA GLU A 398 -16.24 1.06 -20.43
C GLU A 398 -15.06 1.54 -19.59
N GLU A 399 -15.09 2.79 -19.10
CA GLU A 399 -14.10 3.30 -18.15
C GLU A 399 -14.12 2.46 -16.86
N PHE A 400 -15.31 2.16 -16.34
CA PHE A 400 -15.47 1.31 -15.16
C PHE A 400 -14.86 -0.08 -15.36
N TYR A 401 -15.19 -0.75 -16.47
CA TYR A 401 -14.64 -2.08 -16.76
C TYR A 401 -13.14 -2.07 -17.02
N GLN A 402 -12.61 -1.04 -17.69
CA GLN A 402 -11.18 -0.90 -17.93
C GLN A 402 -10.40 -0.75 -16.61
N ILE A 403 -10.91 0.08 -15.67
CA ILE A 403 -10.33 0.23 -14.33
C ILE A 403 -10.28 -1.13 -13.62
N LEU A 404 -11.37 -1.92 -13.70
CA LEU A 404 -11.43 -3.23 -13.04
C LEU A 404 -10.56 -4.29 -13.70
N LEU A 405 -10.38 -4.26 -15.02
CA LEU A 405 -9.42 -5.13 -15.72
C LEU A 405 -7.99 -4.88 -15.23
N HIS A 406 -7.60 -3.63 -15.02
CA HIS A 406 -6.29 -3.29 -14.44
C HIS A 406 -6.18 -3.63 -12.95
N CYS A 407 -7.28 -3.91 -12.27
CA CYS A 407 -7.29 -4.42 -10.90
C CYS A 407 -7.08 -5.94 -10.82
N LEU A 408 -7.09 -6.65 -11.94
CA LEU A 408 -6.87 -8.10 -11.96
C LEU A 408 -5.38 -8.46 -11.88
N PRO A 409 -5.02 -9.51 -11.12
CA PRO A 409 -3.63 -9.84 -10.86
C PRO A 409 -2.91 -10.43 -12.07
N SER A 410 -3.61 -11.17 -12.93
CA SER A 410 -2.99 -12.00 -13.97
C SER A 410 -2.91 -11.31 -15.34
N GLY A 411 -3.58 -10.17 -15.50
CA GLY A 411 -3.70 -9.49 -16.79
C GLY A 411 -4.68 -10.21 -17.72
N GLU A 412 -4.41 -10.15 -19.02
CA GLU A 412 -5.09 -10.97 -20.02
C GLU A 412 -4.71 -12.43 -19.82
N VAL A 413 -5.73 -13.29 -19.71
CA VAL A 413 -5.59 -14.74 -19.50
C VAL A 413 -6.07 -15.47 -20.75
N SER A 414 -5.39 -16.55 -21.12
CA SER A 414 -5.76 -17.37 -22.27
C SER A 414 -7.09 -18.09 -22.03
N PRO A 415 -7.82 -18.52 -23.07
CA PRO A 415 -9.02 -19.34 -22.89
C PRO A 415 -8.75 -20.59 -22.03
N GLY A 416 -9.44 -20.70 -20.90
CA GLY A 416 -9.29 -21.80 -19.95
C GLY A 416 -8.32 -21.52 -18.79
N GLU A 417 -7.52 -20.47 -18.86
CA GLU A 417 -6.77 -19.92 -17.72
C GLU A 417 -7.69 -19.09 -16.83
N ARG A 418 -7.32 -18.97 -15.56
CA ARG A 418 -8.10 -18.28 -14.53
C ARG A 418 -7.30 -17.14 -13.93
N GLN A 419 -7.99 -16.09 -13.50
CA GLN A 419 -7.38 -15.04 -12.68
C GLN A 419 -6.95 -15.60 -11.33
N GLY A 420 -5.79 -15.17 -10.84
CA GLY A 420 -5.25 -15.53 -9.53
C GLY A 420 -3.77 -15.17 -9.40
N PRO A 421 -2.89 -15.74 -10.23
CA PRO A 421 -1.46 -15.45 -10.21
C PRO A 421 -1.14 -13.98 -10.48
N GLN A 422 -0.17 -13.42 -9.77
CA GLN A 422 0.25 -12.03 -9.94
C GLN A 422 1.26 -11.87 -11.08
N SER A 423 0.73 -11.67 -12.29
CA SER A 423 1.47 -11.63 -13.57
C SER A 423 1.38 -10.27 -14.30
N ALA A 424 0.42 -9.41 -13.95
CA ALA A 424 0.26 -8.08 -14.54
C ALA A 424 0.87 -6.96 -13.68
N LEU A 425 1.28 -5.85 -14.31
CA LEU A 425 1.74 -4.68 -13.57
C LEU A 425 0.56 -3.97 -12.87
N PRO A 426 0.74 -3.47 -11.63
CA PRO A 426 1.92 -3.60 -10.77
C PRO A 426 1.93 -4.86 -9.89
N PHE A 427 0.87 -5.68 -9.90
CA PHE A 427 0.72 -6.87 -9.04
C PHE A 427 1.89 -7.85 -9.12
N ARG A 428 2.50 -7.96 -10.29
CA ARG A 428 3.68 -8.78 -10.56
C ARG A 428 4.79 -8.59 -9.52
N VAL A 429 4.89 -7.43 -8.85
CA VAL A 429 5.86 -7.21 -7.77
C VAL A 429 5.73 -8.21 -6.61
N LEU A 430 4.54 -8.78 -6.39
CA LEU A 430 4.22 -9.71 -5.32
C LEU A 430 4.32 -11.18 -5.79
N PRO A 431 5.05 -12.06 -5.07
CA PRO A 431 5.33 -13.43 -5.51
C PRO A 431 4.29 -14.48 -5.06
N TRP A 432 3.12 -14.07 -4.58
CA TRP A 432 2.02 -14.98 -4.19
C TRP A 432 0.78 -14.72 -5.03
N ASP A 433 -0.12 -15.71 -5.14
CA ASP A 433 -1.41 -15.55 -5.80
C ASP A 433 -2.33 -14.60 -5.04
N ALA A 434 -3.23 -13.89 -5.74
CA ALA A 434 -4.07 -12.88 -5.12
C ALA A 434 -4.97 -13.46 -4.01
N GLU A 435 -4.91 -12.85 -2.83
CA GLU A 435 -5.73 -13.20 -1.67
C GLU A 435 -6.82 -12.15 -1.39
N VAL A 436 -6.79 -11.02 -2.11
CA VAL A 436 -7.69 -9.88 -1.89
C VAL A 436 -8.68 -9.75 -3.05
N HIS A 437 -9.96 -9.66 -2.73
CA HIS A 437 -11.08 -9.42 -3.65
C HIS A 437 -11.72 -8.04 -3.38
N ALA A 438 -12.74 -7.65 -4.14
CA ALA A 438 -13.41 -6.37 -3.90
C ALA A 438 -14.94 -6.49 -3.97
N ALA A 439 -15.62 -6.02 -2.91
CA ALA A 439 -17.06 -5.76 -2.92
C ALA A 439 -17.30 -4.31 -3.32
N LEU A 440 -18.01 -4.07 -4.43
CA LEU A 440 -18.20 -2.76 -5.03
C LEU A 440 -19.65 -2.27 -4.86
N PHE A 441 -19.81 -1.07 -4.35
CA PHE A 441 -21.06 -0.32 -4.34
C PHE A 441 -21.08 0.61 -5.55
N VAL A 442 -21.84 0.24 -6.58
CA VAL A 442 -21.95 0.98 -7.84
C VAL A 442 -23.08 1.99 -7.73
N HIS A 443 -22.74 3.29 -7.82
CA HIS A 443 -23.70 4.39 -7.60
C HIS A 443 -24.06 5.14 -8.89
N ARG A 444 -23.08 5.45 -9.75
CA ARG A 444 -23.23 6.33 -10.92
C ARG A 444 -22.35 5.86 -12.09
N VAL A 445 -22.64 4.68 -12.61
CA VAL A 445 -22.00 4.14 -13.83
C VAL A 445 -23.06 3.99 -14.91
N SER A 446 -22.93 4.78 -15.98
CA SER A 446 -23.88 4.78 -17.10
C SER A 446 -23.89 3.43 -17.79
N GLY A 447 -25.09 2.87 -18.00
CA GLY A 447 -25.29 1.55 -18.60
C GLY A 447 -25.17 0.38 -17.63
N LEU A 448 -24.96 0.63 -16.32
CA LEU A 448 -25.04 -0.39 -15.29
C LEU A 448 -26.09 -0.03 -14.22
N PRO A 449 -26.89 -1.01 -13.74
CA PRO A 449 -27.76 -0.79 -12.59
C PRO A 449 -26.97 -0.37 -11.35
N LYS A 450 -27.52 0.53 -10.54
CA LYS A 450 -27.01 0.73 -9.17
C LYS A 450 -27.13 -0.57 -8.39
N GLY A 451 -26.15 -0.87 -7.55
CA GLY A 451 -26.19 -2.07 -6.73
C GLY A 451 -24.89 -2.43 -6.06
N LEU A 452 -24.89 -3.64 -5.50
CA LEU A 452 -23.70 -4.29 -4.96
C LEU A 452 -23.18 -5.30 -5.97
N TYR A 453 -21.88 -5.23 -6.21
CA TYR A 453 -21.12 -6.07 -7.14
C TYR A 453 -19.93 -6.68 -6.40
N PHE A 454 -19.32 -7.71 -6.98
CA PHE A 454 -18.15 -8.38 -6.43
C PHE A 454 -17.17 -8.73 -7.55
N LEU A 455 -15.93 -8.29 -7.39
CA LEU A 455 -14.81 -8.61 -8.27
C LEU A 455 -14.00 -9.74 -7.63
N VAL A 456 -14.01 -10.90 -8.25
CA VAL A 456 -13.27 -12.08 -7.78
C VAL A 456 -11.89 -12.09 -8.44
N ARG A 457 -10.90 -11.52 -7.76
CA ARG A 457 -9.52 -11.42 -8.30
C ARG A 457 -8.77 -12.76 -8.40
N ASN A 458 -9.16 -13.76 -7.61
CA ASN A 458 -8.67 -15.14 -7.73
C ASN A 458 -9.88 -16.07 -7.86
N GLU A 459 -10.04 -16.67 -9.04
CA GLU A 459 -11.21 -17.49 -9.37
C GLU A 459 -11.20 -18.85 -8.67
N GLU A 460 -10.07 -19.30 -8.11
CA GLU A 460 -10.03 -20.49 -7.26
C GLU A 460 -10.83 -20.28 -5.96
N HIS A 461 -10.98 -19.03 -5.51
CA HIS A 461 -11.76 -18.69 -4.32
C HIS A 461 -13.26 -18.51 -4.60
N PHE A 462 -13.70 -18.61 -5.85
CA PHE A 462 -15.09 -18.28 -6.25
C PHE A 462 -16.13 -19.08 -5.46
N ASP A 463 -16.00 -20.41 -5.43
CA ASP A 463 -16.98 -21.27 -4.77
C ASP A 463 -17.01 -21.04 -3.26
N THR A 464 -15.84 -20.86 -2.64
CA THR A 464 -15.73 -20.56 -1.20
C THR A 464 -16.37 -19.22 -0.86
N LEU A 465 -16.08 -18.16 -1.62
CA LEU A 465 -16.72 -16.85 -1.46
C LEU A 465 -18.24 -16.94 -1.58
N ARG A 466 -18.73 -17.66 -2.59
CA ARG A 466 -20.17 -17.83 -2.81
C ARG A 466 -20.86 -18.59 -1.67
N HIS A 467 -20.20 -19.57 -1.07
CA HIS A 467 -20.72 -20.30 0.09
C HIS A 467 -20.67 -19.47 1.39
N ALA A 468 -19.60 -18.71 1.61
CA ALA A 468 -19.42 -17.90 2.81
C ALA A 468 -20.36 -16.68 2.85
N MET A 469 -20.74 -16.16 1.68
CA MET A 469 -21.61 -14.99 1.54
C MET A 469 -23.10 -15.34 1.59
N ARG A 470 -23.95 -14.31 1.61
CA ARG A 470 -25.41 -14.49 1.60
C ARG A 470 -25.88 -15.32 0.40
N GLN A 471 -26.73 -16.31 0.68
CA GLN A 471 -27.25 -17.25 -0.30
C GLN A 471 -28.34 -16.66 -1.20
N ASP A 472 -28.90 -15.49 -0.87
CA ASP A 472 -29.87 -14.77 -1.70
C ASP A 472 -29.23 -13.83 -2.74
N PHE A 473 -27.89 -13.77 -2.83
CA PHE A 473 -27.20 -13.00 -3.86
C PHE A 473 -27.30 -13.61 -5.26
N GLU A 474 -27.46 -12.74 -6.26
CA GLU A 474 -27.69 -13.13 -7.67
C GLU A 474 -26.47 -13.80 -8.32
N TRP A 475 -25.25 -13.36 -7.98
CA TRP A 475 -23.99 -13.76 -8.65
C TRP A 475 -24.08 -13.71 -10.19
N ALA A 476 -24.73 -12.68 -10.73
CA ALA A 476 -24.99 -12.55 -12.16
C ALA A 476 -23.91 -11.72 -12.86
N ARG A 477 -23.37 -12.21 -13.98
CA ARG A 477 -22.45 -11.43 -14.82
C ARG A 477 -23.16 -10.16 -15.34
N PRO A 478 -22.60 -8.95 -15.17
CA PRO A 478 -23.23 -7.72 -15.65
C PRO A 478 -23.26 -7.61 -17.17
N ASP A 479 -24.20 -6.83 -17.70
CA ASP A 479 -24.36 -6.63 -19.15
C ASP A 479 -23.11 -5.97 -19.77
N GLY A 480 -22.63 -6.54 -20.88
CA GLY A 480 -21.43 -6.06 -21.57
C GLY A 480 -20.14 -6.18 -20.74
N CYS A 481 -20.13 -6.98 -19.67
CA CYS A 481 -18.92 -7.30 -18.92
C CYS A 481 -17.93 -8.04 -19.83
N PRO A 482 -16.66 -7.59 -19.94
CA PRO A 482 -15.66 -8.23 -20.78
C PRO A 482 -15.40 -9.70 -20.41
N ASP A 483 -14.99 -10.48 -21.40
CA ASP A 483 -14.42 -11.81 -21.15
C ASP A 483 -13.09 -11.67 -20.38
N GLY A 484 -12.83 -12.60 -19.47
CA GLY A 484 -11.71 -12.49 -18.53
C GLY A 484 -11.91 -11.55 -17.33
N LEU A 485 -13.03 -10.81 -17.23
CA LEU A 485 -13.39 -10.04 -16.03
C LEU A 485 -14.38 -10.83 -15.14
N PRO A 486 -13.92 -11.44 -14.02
CA PRO A 486 -14.76 -12.15 -13.06
C PRO A 486 -15.50 -11.17 -12.12
N LEU A 487 -16.38 -10.36 -12.71
CA LEU A 487 -17.24 -9.42 -12.01
C LEU A 487 -18.68 -9.93 -11.98
N TYR A 488 -19.30 -9.86 -10.80
CA TYR A 488 -20.66 -10.35 -10.57
C TYR A 488 -21.50 -9.30 -9.85
N ARG A 489 -22.72 -9.04 -10.34
CA ARG A 489 -23.73 -8.29 -9.59
C ARG A 489 -24.35 -9.21 -8.54
N LEU A 490 -24.35 -8.77 -7.30
CA LEU A 490 -24.93 -9.50 -6.17
C LEU A 490 -26.37 -9.07 -5.90
N MET A 491 -26.65 -7.78 -5.99
CA MET A 491 -28.00 -7.22 -5.80
C MET A 491 -28.14 -5.87 -6.51
N LYS A 492 -29.35 -5.57 -7.01
CA LYS A 492 -29.71 -4.23 -7.48
C LYS A 492 -30.25 -3.37 -6.33
N GLY A 493 -29.97 -2.08 -6.36
CA GLY A 493 -30.50 -1.13 -5.39
C GLY A 493 -29.61 0.09 -5.20
N ASP A 494 -30.15 1.15 -4.62
CA ASP A 494 -29.36 2.33 -4.25
C ASP A 494 -28.61 2.07 -2.93
N CYS A 495 -27.30 1.85 -3.05
CA CYS A 495 -26.42 1.56 -1.92
C CYS A 495 -25.66 2.78 -1.40
N GLN A 496 -25.98 4.01 -1.85
CA GLN A 496 -25.23 5.21 -1.48
C GLN A 496 -25.19 5.43 0.03
N ARG A 497 -26.35 5.36 0.70
CA ARG A 497 -26.41 5.54 2.16
C ARG A 497 -25.67 4.43 2.90
N LEU A 498 -25.76 3.20 2.41
CA LEU A 498 -25.10 2.04 3.00
C LEU A 498 -23.57 2.19 2.92
N ALA A 499 -23.05 2.58 1.75
CA ALA A 499 -21.62 2.83 1.55
C ALA A 499 -21.08 3.91 2.50
N MET A 500 -21.79 5.05 2.63
CA MET A 500 -21.46 6.09 3.62
C MET A 500 -21.42 5.53 5.04
N GLN A 501 -22.45 4.78 5.45
CA GLN A 501 -22.56 4.24 6.80
C GLN A 501 -21.38 3.31 7.12
N ILE A 502 -21.10 2.34 6.24
CA ILE A 502 -20.01 1.38 6.41
C ILE A 502 -18.65 2.09 6.45
N SER A 503 -18.44 3.11 5.64
CA SER A 503 -17.22 3.91 5.62
C SER A 503 -17.17 4.97 6.72
N CYS A 504 -17.51 4.62 7.97
CA CYS A 504 -17.48 5.51 9.13
C CYS A 504 -18.32 6.80 8.98
N MET A 505 -19.48 6.72 8.32
CA MET A 505 -20.35 7.89 8.03
C MET A 505 -19.68 8.95 7.14
N GLN A 506 -18.74 8.57 6.28
CA GLN A 506 -18.06 9.50 5.38
C GLN A 506 -18.83 9.63 4.07
N ASP A 507 -19.39 10.82 3.81
CA ASP A 507 -20.19 11.15 2.62
C ASP A 507 -19.50 10.78 1.31
N ILE A 508 -18.17 10.90 1.29
CA ILE A 508 -17.33 10.64 0.12
C ILE A 508 -17.55 9.25 -0.50
N ALA A 509 -17.84 8.23 0.33
CA ALA A 509 -18.13 6.88 -0.15
C ALA A 509 -19.46 6.78 -0.91
N SER A 510 -20.41 7.68 -0.64
CA SER A 510 -21.70 7.76 -1.33
C SER A 510 -21.72 8.69 -2.54
N HIS A 511 -20.77 9.63 -2.57
CA HIS A 511 -20.68 10.67 -3.60
C HIS A 511 -19.82 10.25 -4.82
N GLY A 512 -18.99 9.21 -4.69
CA GLY A 512 -18.26 8.65 -5.83
C GLY A 512 -19.17 8.02 -6.91
N CYS A 513 -18.57 7.69 -8.05
CA CYS A 513 -19.19 6.86 -9.08
C CYS A 513 -19.39 5.43 -8.56
N PHE A 514 -18.40 4.93 -7.82
CA PHE A 514 -18.48 3.72 -7.03
C PHE A 514 -17.57 3.83 -5.80
N SER A 515 -17.85 2.99 -4.81
CA SER A 515 -16.95 2.73 -3.67
C SER A 515 -16.77 1.23 -3.49
N LEU A 516 -15.76 0.80 -2.76
CA LEU A 516 -15.52 -0.62 -2.53
C LEU A 516 -14.89 -0.89 -1.17
N GLY A 517 -15.13 -2.11 -0.68
CA GLY A 517 -14.36 -2.74 0.39
C GLY A 517 -13.53 -3.88 -0.17
N MET A 518 -12.24 -3.91 0.16
CA MET A 518 -11.30 -4.98 -0.19
C MET A 518 -11.42 -6.09 0.84
N ILE A 519 -11.76 -7.30 0.37
CA ILE A 519 -12.08 -8.47 1.19
C ILE A 519 -10.99 -9.52 0.98
N ALA A 520 -10.21 -9.80 2.01
CA ALA A 520 -9.10 -10.75 1.95
C ALA A 520 -9.53 -12.12 2.48
N ARG A 521 -9.10 -13.21 1.82
CA ARG A 521 -9.00 -14.53 2.46
C ARG A 521 -8.00 -14.38 3.61
N PHE A 522 -8.45 -14.57 4.85
CA PHE A 522 -7.75 -14.06 6.03
C PHE A 522 -7.22 -15.18 6.92
N GLU A 523 -8.03 -15.76 7.81
CA GLU A 523 -7.58 -16.82 8.73
C GLU A 523 -6.93 -18.01 7.99
N PRO A 524 -7.51 -18.53 6.90
CA PRO A 524 -6.86 -19.60 6.13
C PRO A 524 -5.49 -19.21 5.60
N VAL A 525 -5.27 -17.94 5.20
CA VAL A 525 -3.94 -17.50 4.73
C VAL A 525 -2.93 -17.47 5.87
N LEU A 526 -3.35 -17.03 7.07
CA LEU A 526 -2.48 -17.02 8.24
C LEU A 526 -2.13 -18.45 8.69
N ASP A 527 -3.06 -19.39 8.57
CA ASP A 527 -2.87 -20.79 8.93
C ASP A 527 -2.05 -21.56 7.88
N ASP A 528 -2.37 -21.40 6.60
CA ASP A 528 -1.74 -22.12 5.49
C ASP A 528 -0.30 -21.64 5.23
N LYS A 529 -0.08 -20.32 5.28
CA LYS A 529 1.19 -19.68 4.88
C LYS A 529 1.97 -19.12 6.08
N GLY A 530 1.32 -18.87 7.21
CA GLY A 530 1.92 -18.35 8.44
C GLY A 530 1.55 -16.89 8.75
N GLU A 531 1.68 -16.49 10.01
CA GLU A 531 1.28 -15.16 10.51
C GLU A 531 1.98 -13.97 9.83
N TRP A 532 3.17 -14.20 9.26
CA TRP A 532 3.93 -13.21 8.49
C TRP A 532 3.23 -12.76 7.19
N MET A 533 2.17 -13.46 6.78
CA MET A 533 1.27 -13.00 5.72
C MET A 533 0.34 -11.86 6.15
N TYR A 534 0.16 -11.61 7.46
CA TYR A 534 -0.72 -10.54 7.92
C TYR A 534 -0.33 -9.18 7.32
N PRO A 535 0.92 -8.67 7.43
CA PRO A 535 1.36 -7.47 6.71
C PRO A 535 1.12 -7.52 5.19
N ARG A 536 1.35 -8.68 4.56
CA ARG A 536 1.31 -8.87 3.10
C ARG A 536 -0.08 -8.74 2.52
N LEU A 537 -1.11 -9.13 3.25
CA LEU A 537 -2.50 -8.88 2.87
C LEU A 537 -2.79 -7.36 2.79
N PHE A 538 -2.21 -6.56 3.70
CA PHE A 538 -2.30 -5.09 3.64
C PHE A 538 -1.45 -4.53 2.49
N TRP A 539 -0.29 -5.13 2.18
CA TRP A 539 0.51 -4.73 1.02
C TRP A 539 -0.29 -4.92 -0.28
N GLU A 540 -0.95 -6.07 -0.45
CA GLU A 540 -1.78 -6.34 -1.63
C GLU A 540 -2.93 -5.34 -1.77
N THR A 541 -3.62 -4.99 -0.67
CA THR A 541 -4.65 -3.93 -0.69
C THR A 541 -4.08 -2.56 -1.05
N GLY A 542 -2.84 -2.25 -0.65
CA GLY A 542 -2.15 -1.01 -1.02
C GLY A 542 -1.77 -0.99 -2.50
N VAL A 543 -1.32 -2.11 -3.07
CA VAL A 543 -1.05 -2.27 -4.51
C VAL A 543 -2.33 -2.04 -5.31
N LEU A 544 -3.43 -2.72 -4.94
CA LEU A 544 -4.74 -2.54 -5.55
C LEU A 544 -5.24 -1.09 -5.42
N GLY A 545 -5.06 -0.49 -4.25
CA GLY A 545 -5.38 0.92 -4.01
C GLY A 545 -4.58 1.86 -4.90
N GLN A 546 -3.31 1.58 -5.15
CA GLN A 546 -2.46 2.39 -6.03
C GLN A 546 -2.93 2.33 -7.49
N VAL A 547 -3.36 1.16 -7.96
CA VAL A 547 -3.99 1.01 -9.29
C VAL A 547 -5.22 1.90 -9.40
N LEU A 548 -6.19 1.75 -8.49
CA LEU A 548 -7.43 2.55 -8.49
C LEU A 548 -7.16 4.06 -8.51
N TYR A 549 -6.13 4.46 -7.78
CA TYR A 549 -5.65 5.83 -7.70
C TYR A 549 -5.19 6.36 -9.07
N LEU A 550 -4.34 5.61 -9.76
CA LEU A 550 -3.73 6.02 -11.03
C LEU A 550 -4.73 5.92 -12.18
N GLU A 551 -5.49 4.84 -12.23
CA GLU A 551 -6.56 4.61 -13.20
C GLU A 551 -7.60 5.73 -13.15
N ALA A 552 -8.09 6.08 -11.96
CA ALA A 552 -9.03 7.18 -11.78
C ALA A 552 -8.48 8.51 -12.31
N HIS A 553 -7.19 8.79 -12.09
CA HIS A 553 -6.56 10.01 -12.60
C HIS A 553 -6.40 9.98 -14.13
N ALA A 554 -6.03 8.82 -14.69
CA ALA A 554 -5.83 8.64 -16.13
C ALA A 554 -7.13 8.81 -16.92
N VAL A 555 -8.27 8.32 -16.40
CA VAL A 555 -9.61 8.59 -17.00
C VAL A 555 -10.15 9.98 -16.64
N GLY A 556 -9.40 10.76 -15.84
CA GLY A 556 -9.67 12.18 -15.63
C GLY A 556 -10.50 12.57 -14.41
N ILE A 557 -10.72 11.65 -13.49
CA ILE A 557 -11.37 11.87 -12.19
C ILE A 557 -10.36 11.66 -11.05
N SER A 558 -10.82 11.28 -9.85
CA SER A 558 -9.94 11.00 -8.72
C SER A 558 -10.44 9.84 -7.89
N ALA A 559 -9.61 9.42 -6.95
CA ALA A 559 -9.97 8.41 -5.99
C ALA A 559 -9.50 8.79 -4.60
N THR A 560 -9.96 8.06 -3.59
CA THR A 560 -9.38 8.13 -2.25
C THR A 560 -9.48 6.81 -1.52
N GLY A 561 -8.44 6.50 -0.77
CA GLY A 561 -8.41 5.41 0.18
C GLY A 561 -9.11 5.80 1.47
N ILE A 562 -9.87 4.86 2.01
CA ILE A 562 -10.67 5.03 3.21
C ILE A 562 -10.17 4.01 4.24
N GLY A 563 -9.33 4.48 5.16
CA GLY A 563 -8.81 3.67 6.26
C GLY A 563 -9.79 3.53 7.44
N CYS A 564 -10.82 4.37 7.51
CA CYS A 564 -11.89 4.28 8.51
C CYS A 564 -13.14 3.67 7.90
N TYR A 565 -13.44 2.45 8.31
CA TYR A 565 -14.65 1.72 7.99
C TYR A 565 -15.05 0.87 9.20
N PHE A 566 -16.33 0.55 9.33
CA PHE A 566 -16.82 -0.40 10.33
C PHE A 566 -16.62 -1.82 9.80
N ASP A 567 -15.60 -2.49 10.32
CA ASP A 567 -15.09 -3.78 9.83
C ASP A 567 -16.20 -4.85 9.75
N ASP A 568 -17.03 -4.98 10.80
CA ASP A 568 -18.09 -6.01 10.83
C ASP A 568 -19.37 -5.57 10.09
N ALA A 569 -19.57 -4.27 9.85
CA ALA A 569 -20.78 -3.80 9.16
C ALA A 569 -20.79 -4.21 7.67
N ILE A 570 -19.62 -4.26 7.03
CA ILE A 570 -19.51 -4.82 5.67
C ILE A 570 -19.69 -6.33 5.68
N HIS A 571 -19.27 -7.03 6.74
CA HIS A 571 -19.50 -8.47 6.90
C HIS A 571 -20.98 -8.78 7.02
N GLU A 572 -21.74 -8.01 7.81
CA GLU A 572 -23.19 -8.12 7.91
C GLU A 572 -23.88 -7.94 6.55
N VAL A 573 -23.41 -6.99 5.73
CA VAL A 573 -23.95 -6.79 4.37
C VAL A 573 -23.67 -8.00 3.48
N LEU A 574 -22.45 -8.55 3.52
CA LEU A 574 -22.02 -9.66 2.68
C LEU A 574 -22.46 -11.03 3.20
N GLY A 575 -22.85 -11.13 4.48
CA GLY A 575 -23.19 -12.38 5.16
C GLY A 575 -22.01 -13.15 5.75
N LEU A 576 -20.83 -12.54 5.82
CA LEU A 576 -19.62 -13.15 6.38
C LEU A 576 -19.74 -13.22 7.91
N LYS A 577 -19.33 -14.34 8.53
CA LYS A 577 -19.61 -14.61 9.95
C LYS A 577 -18.38 -14.86 10.82
N ASP A 578 -17.27 -15.27 10.21
CA ASP A 578 -16.06 -15.72 10.88
C ASP A 578 -14.84 -14.94 10.36
N LEU A 579 -13.64 -15.47 10.60
CA LEU A 579 -12.38 -14.89 10.17
C LEU A 579 -11.91 -15.43 8.81
N GLU A 580 -12.71 -16.23 8.10
CA GLU A 580 -12.32 -16.78 6.81
C GLU A 580 -12.04 -15.67 5.79
N PHE A 581 -12.90 -14.65 5.76
CA PHE A 581 -12.73 -13.45 4.96
C PHE A 581 -12.86 -12.19 5.78
N GLN A 582 -11.89 -11.27 5.71
CA GLN A 582 -11.91 -10.01 6.45
C GLN A 582 -11.78 -8.78 5.54
N SER A 583 -12.44 -7.68 5.91
CA SER A 583 -12.30 -6.42 5.17
C SER A 583 -11.06 -5.68 5.65
N LEU A 584 -10.17 -5.32 4.72
CA LEU A 584 -8.87 -4.73 5.06
C LEU A 584 -8.72 -3.27 4.62
N TYR A 585 -9.38 -2.85 3.54
CA TYR A 585 -9.26 -1.47 3.04
C TYR A 585 -10.50 -1.04 2.28
N HIS A 586 -10.92 0.21 2.39
CA HIS A 586 -12.03 0.75 1.61
C HIS A 586 -11.52 1.82 0.64
N PHE A 587 -12.25 2.05 -0.44
CA PHE A 587 -11.85 2.98 -1.49
C PHE A 587 -13.07 3.62 -2.13
N THR A 588 -12.90 4.80 -2.73
CA THR A 588 -13.92 5.42 -3.57
C THR A 588 -13.30 6.12 -4.76
N VAL A 589 -14.02 6.08 -5.89
CA VAL A 589 -13.61 6.63 -7.18
C VAL A 589 -14.73 7.52 -7.70
N GLY A 590 -14.40 8.75 -8.09
CA GLY A 590 -15.38 9.74 -8.55
C GLY A 590 -14.75 11.09 -8.90
N ALA A 591 -15.57 12.03 -9.36
CA ALA A 591 -15.08 13.38 -9.62
C ALA A 591 -14.81 14.13 -8.31
N PRO A 592 -13.60 14.70 -8.13
CA PRO A 592 -13.26 15.38 -6.89
C PRO A 592 -13.90 16.76 -6.80
N VAL A 593 -14.18 17.22 -5.59
CA VAL A 593 -14.39 18.65 -5.33
C VAL A 593 -13.05 19.33 -5.14
N VAL A 594 -12.74 20.32 -5.97
CA VAL A 594 -11.46 21.05 -5.90
C VAL A 594 -11.58 22.25 -4.96
N ASP A 595 -10.86 22.21 -3.84
CA ASP A 595 -10.75 23.34 -2.93
C ASP A 595 -9.75 24.38 -3.46
N ARG A 596 -10.26 25.43 -4.10
CA ARG A 596 -9.47 26.52 -4.69
C ARG A 596 -8.74 27.39 -3.68
N ARG A 597 -8.99 27.22 -2.38
CA ARG A 597 -8.29 27.95 -1.30
C ARG A 597 -6.93 27.33 -0.98
N ILE A 598 -6.67 26.10 -1.42
CA ILE A 598 -5.42 25.39 -1.15
C ILE A 598 -4.43 25.71 -2.28
N MET A 599 -3.35 26.40 -1.93
CA MET A 599 -2.25 26.66 -2.86
C MET A 599 -1.45 25.39 -3.09
N SER A 600 -0.94 25.20 -4.31
CA SER A 600 -0.04 24.12 -4.67
C SER A 600 1.30 24.69 -5.11
N LEU A 601 2.38 24.22 -4.50
CA LEU A 601 3.75 24.56 -4.87
C LEU A 601 4.46 23.34 -5.48
N PRO A 602 5.51 23.55 -6.31
CA PRO A 602 6.33 22.46 -6.85
C PRO A 602 6.94 21.60 -5.73
N ALA A 603 7.24 20.33 -6.02
CA ALA A 603 7.87 19.43 -5.06
C ALA A 603 9.22 19.94 -4.51
N TYR A 604 10.03 20.51 -5.39
CA TYR A 604 11.35 21.05 -5.10
C TYR A 604 11.47 22.41 -5.80
N PRO A 605 11.15 23.52 -5.12
CA PRO A 605 11.05 24.85 -5.75
C PRO A 605 12.40 25.48 -6.11
N GLY A 606 13.53 24.81 -5.85
CA GLY A 606 14.88 25.27 -6.16
C GLY A 606 15.54 26.06 -5.02
N PRO A 607 16.83 26.44 -5.17
CA PRO A 607 17.58 27.12 -4.12
C PRO A 607 16.96 28.47 -3.75
N GLY A 608 16.76 28.72 -2.45
CA GLY A 608 16.29 30.02 -1.92
C GLY A 608 14.77 30.20 -1.84
N ILE A 609 13.98 29.19 -2.22
CA ILE A 609 12.53 29.17 -2.00
C ILE A 609 12.24 28.10 -0.95
N ASP A 610 11.98 28.52 0.29
CA ASP A 610 11.49 27.60 1.33
C ASP A 610 10.01 27.32 1.04
N ALA A 611 9.64 26.04 0.95
CA ALA A 611 8.27 25.61 0.61
C ALA A 611 7.34 25.64 1.82
#